data_AF-A0A928LJ35-F1
#
_entry.id   AF-A0A928LJ35-F1
#
_cell.length_a   1.000
_cell.length_b   1.000
_cell.length_c   1.000
_cell.angle_alpha   90.00
_cell.angle_beta   90.00
_cell.angle_gamma   90.00
#
_symmetry.space_group_name_H-M   'P 1'
#
loop_
_entity.id
_entity.type
_entity.pdbx_description
1 polymer ?
#
loop_
_entity_poly.entity_id
_entity_poly.type
_entity_poly.pdbx_seq_one_letter_code
_entity_poly.pdbx_strand_id
1 'polypeptide(L)' 'MKKYEYKFVEIPRKSGLKIQTGETFEECKQVIINESNQGWRLKQILTPFNEKTGVYSPYCYQIIFEREV' A
#
# COMPACT_ATOMS: atom_id res chain seq x y z
N MET A 1 6.78 26.85 5.50
CA MET A 1 6.06 25.56 5.47
C MET A 1 7.04 24.49 5.06
N LYS A 2 7.01 23.33 5.72
CA LYS A 2 7.84 22.19 5.31
C LYS A 2 7.41 21.71 3.92
N LYS A 3 8.37 21.35 3.06
CA LYS A 3 8.10 20.73 1.76
C LYS A 3 8.22 19.22 1.92
N TYR A 4 7.39 18.48 1.20
CA TYR A 4 7.41 17.03 1.23
C TYR A 4 7.41 16.49 -0.19
N GLU A 5 8.20 15.43 -0.40
CA GLU A 5 8.05 14.54 -1.54
C GLU A 5 7.24 13.31 -1.12
N TYR A 6 6.53 12.72 -2.09
CA TYR A 6 5.63 11.60 -1.87
C TYR A 6 6.04 10.39 -2.71
N LYS A 7 5.88 9.20 -2.13
CA LYS A 7 6.06 7.91 -2.79
C LYS A 7 4.80 7.07 -2.68
N PHE A 8 4.36 6.51 -3.79
CA PHE A 8 3.17 5.69 -3.90
C PHE A 8 3.59 4.26 -4.25
N VAL A 9 3.28 3.31 -3.37
CA VAL A 9 3.57 1.88 -3.57
C VAL A 9 2.27 1.11 -3.66
N GLU A 10 2.02 0.47 -4.80
CA GLU A 10 0.87 -0.42 -4.99
C GLU A 10 1.24 -1.87 -4.65
N ILE A 11 0.39 -2.52 -3.87
CA ILE A 11 0.52 -3.94 -3.53
C ILE A 11 -0.74 -4.65 -4.03
N PRO A 12 -0.66 -5.32 -5.19
CA PRO A 12 -1.82 -5.93 -5.82
C PRO A 12 -2.41 -7.03 -4.93
N ARG A 13 -3.74 -7.13 -4.93
CA ARG A 13 -4.42 -8.22 -4.23
C ARG A 13 -3.96 -9.55 -4.83
N LYS A 14 -3.41 -10.44 -3.99
CA LYS A 14 -3.10 -11.80 -4.43
C LYS A 14 -4.41 -12.56 -4.69
N SER A 15 -4.46 -13.32 -5.78
CA SER A 15 -5.61 -14.18 -6.14
C SER A 15 -5.15 -15.58 -6.58
N GLY A 16 -5.96 -16.60 -6.25
CA GLY A 16 -5.61 -18.01 -6.50
C GLY A 16 -6.13 -18.98 -5.44
N LEU A 17 -6.24 -20.26 -5.81
CA LEU A 17 -6.83 -21.32 -4.97
C LEU A 17 -6.01 -21.65 -3.71
N LYS A 18 -4.73 -21.29 -3.67
CA LYS A 18 -3.79 -21.63 -2.57
C LYS A 18 -3.44 -20.46 -1.66
N ILE A 19 -4.05 -19.29 -1.85
CA ILE A 19 -3.74 -18.10 -1.05
C ILE A 19 -4.39 -18.20 0.32
N GLN A 20 -3.60 -17.91 1.34
CA GLN A 20 -4.09 -17.75 2.69
C GLN A 20 -4.63 -16.34 2.91
N THR A 21 -5.70 -16.25 3.69
CA THR A 21 -6.26 -14.97 4.13
C THR A 21 -5.18 -14.13 4.81
N GLY A 22 -4.98 -12.89 4.34
CA GLY A 22 -4.04 -11.95 4.94
C GLY A 22 -2.64 -11.92 4.32
N GLU A 23 -2.30 -12.79 3.36
CA GLU A 23 -0.96 -12.77 2.73
C GLU A 23 -0.59 -11.43 2.10
N THR A 24 -1.53 -10.77 1.42
CA THR A 24 -1.32 -9.43 0.85
C THR A 24 -1.09 -8.40 1.95
N PHE A 25 -1.74 -8.56 3.11
CA PHE A 25 -1.58 -7.65 4.23
C PHE A 25 -0.21 -7.81 4.92
N GLU A 26 0.33 -9.02 5.00
CA GLU A 26 1.71 -9.23 5.46
C GLU A 26 2.74 -8.58 4.53
N GLU A 27 2.51 -8.63 3.22
CA GLU A 27 3.34 -7.92 2.24
C GLU A 27 3.30 -6.40 2.46
N CYS A 28 2.14 -5.83 2.77
CA CYS A 28 2.03 -4.42 3.17
C CYS A 28 2.94 -4.09 4.36
N LYS A 29 2.98 -4.94 5.39
CA LYS A 29 3.86 -4.71 6.56
C LYS A 29 5.33 -4.72 6.16
N GLN A 30 5.74 -5.65 5.30
CA GLN A 30 7.13 -5.73 4.83
C GLN A 30 7.52 -4.49 4.02
N VAL A 31 6.64 -4.02 3.14
CA VAL A 31 6.86 -2.78 2.39
C VAL A 31 6.99 -1.58 3.34
N ILE A 32 6.11 -1.45 4.33
CA ILE A 32 6.18 -0.36 5.32
C ILE A 32 7.51 -0.36 6.07
N ILE A 33 7.98 -1.52 6.52
CA ILE A 33 9.27 -1.67 7.21
C ILE A 33 10.42 -1.27 6.28
N ASN A 34 10.44 -1.81 5.05
CA ASN A 34 11.51 -1.57 4.09
C ASN A 34 11.62 -0.10 3.67
N GLU A 35 10.49 0.56 3.46
CA GLU A 35 10.45 1.98 3.10
C GLU A 35 10.80 2.87 4.30
N SER A 36 10.35 2.51 5.50
CA SER A 36 10.74 3.22 6.73
C SER A 36 12.25 3.18 6.96
N ASN A 37 12.89 2.03 6.70
CA ASN A 37 14.34 1.88 6.77
C ASN A 37 15.09 2.73 5.72
N GLN A 38 14.42 3.15 4.65
CA GLN A 38 14.95 4.06 3.63
C GLN A 38 14.66 5.55 3.93
N GLY A 39 14.14 5.86 5.12
CA GLY A 39 13.85 7.23 5.56
C GLY A 39 12.49 7.77 5.10
N TRP A 40 11.61 6.92 4.59
CA TRP A 40 10.24 7.30 4.24
C TRP A 40 9.31 7.20 5.45
N ARG A 41 8.47 8.21 5.67
CA ARG A 41 7.44 8.16 6.71
C ARG A 41 6.14 7.64 6.12
N LEU A 42 5.53 6.63 6.74
CA LEU A 42 4.18 6.19 6.37
C LEU A 42 3.19 7.36 6.56
N LYS A 43 2.49 7.72 5.48
CA LYS A 43 1.46 8.76 5.48
C LYS A 43 0.06 8.18 5.55
N GLN A 44 -0.25 7.24 4.66
CA GLN A 44 -1.60 6.69 4.52
C GLN A 44 -1.57 5.33 3.82
N ILE A 45 -2.59 4.52 4.07
CA ILE A 45 -2.90 3.31 3.30
C ILE A 45 -4.31 3.48 2.74
N LEU A 46 -4.47 3.25 1.43
CA LEU A 46 -5.74 3.30 0.73
C LEU A 46 -6.07 1.93 0.15
N THR A 47 -7.35 1.60 0.09
CA THR A 47 -7.89 0.46 -0.66
C THR A 47 -8.72 1.02 -1.81
N PRO A 48 -8.09 1.36 -2.94
CA PRO A 48 -8.78 1.99 -4.05
C PRO A 48 -9.92 1.10 -4.56
N PHE A 49 -11.06 1.74 -4.81
CA PHE A 49 -12.22 1.09 -5.39
C PHE A 49 -11.92 0.67 -6.82
N ASN A 50 -12.42 -0.48 -7.23
CA ASN A 50 -12.33 -0.91 -8.62
C ASN A 50 -13.57 -0.37 -9.36
N GLU A 51 -13.38 0.51 -10.35
CA GLU A 51 -14.49 1.15 -11.07
C GLU A 51 -15.38 0.15 -11.81
N LYS A 52 -14.84 -1.05 -12.15
CA LYS A 52 -15.59 -2.11 -12.83
C LYS A 52 -16.37 -3.00 -11.86
N THR A 53 -15.81 -3.30 -10.68
CA THR A 53 -16.41 -4.25 -9.71
C THR A 53 -16.98 -3.58 -8.45
N GLY A 54 -16.89 -2.27 -8.37
CA GLY A 54 -17.33 -1.47 -7.23
C GLY A 54 -16.52 -1.72 -5.95
N VAL A 55 -17.15 -1.42 -4.81
CA VAL A 55 -16.52 -1.43 -3.48
C VAL A 55 -16.25 -2.82 -2.91
N TYR A 56 -16.81 -3.87 -3.53
CA TYR A 56 -16.75 -5.24 -3.00
C TYR A 56 -15.40 -5.93 -3.17
N SER A 57 -14.55 -5.43 -4.07
CA SER A 57 -13.23 -6.01 -4.31
C SER A 57 -12.22 -4.90 -4.64
N PRO A 58 -11.54 -4.32 -3.63
CA PRO A 58 -10.41 -3.43 -3.89
C PRO A 58 -9.33 -4.17 -4.69
N TYR A 59 -8.71 -3.48 -5.65
CA TYR A 59 -7.74 -4.10 -6.56
C TYR A 59 -6.35 -4.26 -5.92
N CYS A 60 -5.99 -3.36 -5.00
CA CYS A 60 -4.71 -3.35 -4.30
C CYS A 60 -4.83 -2.71 -2.90
N TYR A 61 -3.73 -2.73 -2.17
CA TYR A 61 -3.42 -1.69 -1.19
C TYR A 61 -2.49 -0.66 -1.86
N GLN A 62 -2.84 0.62 -1.76
CA GLN A 62 -1.95 1.71 -2.10
C GLN A 62 -1.38 2.30 -0.82
N ILE A 63 -0.08 2.15 -0.62
CA ILE A 63 0.64 2.73 0.51
C ILE A 63 1.30 4.04 0.07
N ILE A 64 1.04 5.10 0.81
CA ILE A 64 1.57 6.44 0.56
C ILE A 64 2.58 6.76 1.64
N PHE A 65 3.78 7.16 1.22
CA PHE A 65 4.84 7.64 2.08
C PHE A 65 5.18 9.10 1.78
N GLU A 66 5.70 9.81 2.77
CA GLU A 66 6.21 11.17 2.64
C GLU A 66 7.63 11.29 3.23
N ARG A 67 8.43 12.21 2.69
CA ARG A 67 9.74 12.60 3.22
C ARG A 67 9.90 14.11 3.11
N GLU A 68 10.47 14.74 4.13
CA GLU A 68 10.72 16.19 4.14
C GLU A 68 11.87 16.54 3.18
N VAL A 69 11.70 17.61 2.39
CA VAL A 69 12.66 18.11 1.38
C VAL A 69 13.23 19.46 1.80
#